data_AF-A0A5C5Q800-F1
#
_entry.id   AF-A0A5C5Q800-F1
#
_cell.length_a   1.000
_cell.length_b   1.000
_cell.length_c   1.000
_cell.angle_alpha   90.00
_cell.angle_beta   90.00
_cell.angle_gamma   90.00
#
_symmetry.space_group_name_H-M   'P 1'
#
loop_
_entity.id
_entity.type
_entity.pdbx_description
1 polymer ?
#
loop_
_entity_poly.entity_id
_entity_poly.type
_entity_poly.pdbx_seq_one_letter_code
_entity_poly.pdbx_strand_id
1 'polypeptide(L)'
;MTLSALSNNAWLSTEISSRETNRRYSTKVDIGRTSGIAEVPQYLRQFKDVVFLVGSYYSGTEKNLKTYLKSSHKSATYSKLRALISTENSSADLDSLTITAETALEAVLEFGPGIIPANDLDGIHVHGEQLATLLRVTYSWRKEIPGWDHALGVAKLRLAEQGIDPDDALYGMI
;
A
#
# COMPACT_ATOMS: atom_id res chain seq x y z
N MET A 1 61.62 8.82 5.66
CA MET A 1 60.66 9.66 4.90
C MET A 1 59.29 9.06 5.09
N THR A 2 58.39 9.83 5.67
CA THR A 2 57.11 9.41 6.25
C THR A 2 56.00 9.29 5.20
N LEU A 3 55.29 8.16 5.23
CA LEU A 3 54.07 7.90 4.46
C LEU A 3 52.88 8.63 5.09
N SER A 4 52.07 9.21 4.21
CA SER A 4 50.84 9.96 4.47
C SER A 4 49.73 9.05 5.03
N ALA A 5 49.01 9.50 6.05
CA ALA A 5 47.74 8.91 6.48
C ALA A 5 46.64 10.00 6.47
N LEU A 6 45.74 9.91 5.49
CA LEU A 6 44.49 10.65 5.43
C LEU A 6 43.55 10.15 6.54
N SER A 7 43.27 10.99 7.54
CA SER A 7 42.23 10.77 8.54
C SER A 7 40.89 11.30 8.02
N ASN A 8 40.01 10.40 7.62
CA ASN A 8 38.63 10.69 7.23
C ASN A 8 37.79 11.10 8.47
N ASN A 9 37.56 12.40 8.63
CA ASN A 9 36.53 12.90 9.54
C ASN A 9 35.17 12.89 8.82
N ALA A 10 34.42 11.79 8.96
CA ALA A 10 33.08 11.68 8.40
C ALA A 10 32.07 12.40 9.32
N TRP A 11 31.67 13.60 8.91
CA TRP A 11 30.58 14.34 9.55
C TRP A 11 29.27 14.00 8.83
N LEU A 12 28.28 13.49 9.56
CA LEU A 12 26.90 13.37 9.09
C LEU A 12 26.12 14.60 9.56
N SER A 13 25.72 15.43 8.60
CA SER A 13 24.78 16.53 8.82
C SER A 13 23.43 16.17 8.23
N THR A 14 22.44 15.94 9.09
CA THR A 14 21.05 15.77 8.66
C THR A 14 20.34 17.09 8.92
N GLU A 15 19.94 17.78 7.85
CA GLU A 15 19.11 18.98 7.93
C GLU A 15 17.66 18.57 7.74
N ILE A 16 16.81 18.85 8.74
CA ILE A 16 15.37 18.58 8.66
C ILE A 16 14.66 19.93 8.73
N SER A 17 13.97 20.28 7.64
CA SER A 17 13.10 21.45 7.59
C SER A 17 11.67 21.03 7.92
N SER A 18 11.09 21.56 8.99
CA SER A 18 9.67 21.39 9.26
C SER A 18 8.86 22.40 8.45
N ARG A 19 7.95 21.91 7.58
CA ARG A 19 7.01 22.76 6.83
C ARG A 19 5.96 23.41 7.73
N GLU A 20 5.70 22.84 8.91
CA GLU A 20 4.60 23.27 9.78
C GLU A 20 5.03 24.34 10.79
N THR A 21 6.31 24.37 11.17
CA THR A 21 6.84 25.39 12.11
C THR A 21 7.80 26.39 11.47
N ASN A 22 8.09 26.23 10.16
CA ASN A 22 9.06 27.01 9.38
C ASN A 22 10.43 27.17 10.07
N ARG A 23 10.82 26.17 10.88
CA ARG A 23 12.11 26.15 11.60
C ARG A 23 13.01 25.09 10.98
N ARG A 24 14.27 25.49 10.75
CA ARG A 24 15.35 24.61 10.33
C ARG A 24 16.11 24.14 11.56
N TYR A 25 16.20 22.83 11.72
CA TYR A 25 17.01 22.23 12.77
C TYR A 25 18.18 21.50 12.10
N SER A 26 19.40 21.92 12.46
CA SER A 26 20.64 21.29 12.03
C SER A 26 21.27 20.62 13.24
N THR A 27 21.40 19.30 13.20
CA THR A 27 22.15 18.55 14.22
C THR A 27 23.46 18.07 13.62
N LYS A 28 24.58 18.45 14.26
CA LYS A 28 25.90 17.91 13.94
C LYS A 28 26.28 16.94 15.05
N VAL A 29 26.56 15.70 14.68
CA VAL A 29 27.01 14.67 15.63
C VAL A 29 28.48 14.40 15.38
N ASP A 30 29.30 14.64 16.39
CA ASP A 30 30.71 14.25 16.41
C ASP A 30 30.80 12.84 17.01
N ILE A 31 31.34 11.89 16.24
CA ILE A 31 31.54 10.49 16.67
C ILE A 31 33.01 10.28 17.11
N GLY A 32 33.77 11.37 17.30
CA GLY A 32 35.14 11.32 17.78
C GLY A 32 35.25 11.46 19.30
N ARG A 33 35.62 10.36 19.97
CA ARG A 33 36.26 10.22 21.31
C ARG A 33 35.36 9.71 22.45
N THR A 34 35.58 8.45 22.81
CA THR A 34 35.25 7.90 24.13
C THR A 34 36.52 7.74 24.96
N SER A 35 36.75 8.60 25.95
CA SER A 35 37.61 8.28 27.10
C SER A 35 37.46 9.32 28.21
N GLY A 36 37.32 8.84 29.45
CA GLY A 36 37.54 9.64 30.67
C GLY A 36 36.30 9.86 31.53
N ILE A 37 36.27 9.19 32.68
CA ILE A 37 35.31 9.39 33.78
C ILE A 37 35.67 10.68 34.52
N ALA A 38 34.75 11.64 34.62
CA ALA A 38 34.65 12.58 35.76
C ALA A 38 33.33 13.37 35.74
N GLU A 39 32.57 13.22 36.82
CA GLU A 39 31.61 14.16 37.42
C GLU A 39 30.28 14.53 36.70
N VAL A 40 29.32 14.86 37.56
CA VAL A 40 28.16 15.77 37.42
C VAL A 40 26.77 15.11 37.59
N PRO A 41 26.05 15.38 38.71
CA PRO A 41 24.70 14.86 39.00
C PRO A 41 23.58 15.54 38.16
N GLN A 42 23.90 16.05 36.97
CA GLN A 42 22.95 16.71 36.06
C GLN A 42 22.54 15.84 34.86
N TYR A 43 23.21 14.71 34.61
CA TYR A 43 22.89 13.81 33.49
C TYR A 43 21.55 13.08 33.64
N LEU A 44 21.09 12.82 34.86
CA LEU A 44 19.87 12.01 35.08
C LEU A 44 18.54 12.73 34.78
N ARG A 45 18.53 14.07 34.63
CA ARG A 45 17.33 14.76 34.14
C ARG A 45 17.22 14.74 32.61
N GLN A 46 18.33 14.73 31.88
CA GLN A 46 18.32 14.67 30.42
C GLN A 46 17.96 13.27 29.89
N PHE A 47 18.31 12.20 30.60
CA PHE A 47 17.89 10.86 30.20
C PHE A 47 16.38 10.64 30.33
N LYS A 48 15.70 11.33 31.25
CA LYS A 48 14.24 11.19 31.38
C LYS A 48 13.50 11.81 30.18
N ASP A 49 13.99 12.95 29.69
CA ASP A 49 13.44 13.60 28.51
C ASP A 49 13.85 12.89 27.20
N VAL A 50 15.07 12.35 27.11
CA VAL A 50 15.50 11.53 25.96
C VAL A 50 14.74 10.20 25.89
N VAL A 51 14.44 9.55 27.01
CA VAL A 51 13.66 8.31 27.02
C VAL A 51 12.20 8.58 26.64
N PHE A 52 11.62 9.71 27.04
CA PHE A 52 10.28 10.12 26.57
C PHE A 52 10.28 10.50 25.08
N LEU A 53 11.34 11.14 24.60
CA LEU A 53 11.49 11.54 23.21
C LEU A 53 11.72 10.31 22.31
N VAL A 54 12.61 9.38 22.68
CA VAL A 54 12.84 8.11 21.96
C VAL A 54 11.61 7.21 22.01
N GLY A 55 10.89 7.16 23.13
CA GLY A 55 9.62 6.43 23.24
C GLY A 55 8.52 7.00 22.33
N SER A 56 8.47 8.33 22.17
CA SER A 56 7.51 9.00 21.27
C SER A 56 7.87 8.87 19.79
N TYR A 57 9.17 8.80 19.45
CA TYR A 57 9.63 8.56 18.08
C TYR A 57 9.42 7.12 17.63
N TYR A 58 9.69 6.12 18.47
CA TYR A 58 9.42 4.71 18.15
C TYR A 58 7.93 4.44 17.93
N SER A 59 7.05 5.05 18.74
CA SER A 59 5.59 4.87 18.57
C SER A 59 5.06 5.51 17.28
N GLY A 60 5.64 6.63 16.84
CA GLY A 60 5.24 7.31 15.60
C GLY A 60 5.79 6.64 14.34
N THR A 61 7.06 6.24 14.34
CA THR A 61 7.69 5.59 13.18
C THR A 61 7.12 4.19 12.92
N GLU A 62 6.82 3.41 13.95
CA GLU A 62 6.17 2.10 13.79
C GLU A 62 4.74 2.21 13.27
N LYS A 63 3.96 3.19 13.77
CA LYS A 63 2.60 3.45 13.25
C LYS A 63 2.65 3.89 11.80
N ASN A 64 3.56 4.80 11.45
CA ASN A 64 3.75 5.25 10.08
C ASN A 64 4.20 4.11 9.17
N LEU A 65 5.21 3.32 9.57
CA LEU A 65 5.68 2.17 8.80
C LEU A 65 4.58 1.13 8.58
N LYS A 66 3.80 0.81 9.61
CA LYS A 66 2.67 -0.11 9.50
C LYS A 66 1.59 0.43 8.57
N THR A 67 1.30 1.73 8.61
CA THR A 67 0.36 2.35 7.66
C THR A 67 0.89 2.34 6.23
N TYR A 68 2.20 2.57 6.02
CA TYR A 68 2.83 2.51 4.70
C TYR A 68 2.83 1.09 4.12
N LEU A 69 3.14 0.09 4.94
CA LEU A 69 3.07 -1.31 4.52
C LEU A 69 1.63 -1.70 4.16
N LYS A 70 0.65 -1.31 4.99
CA LYS A 70 -0.76 -1.56 4.70
C LYS A 70 -1.24 -0.84 3.44
N SER A 71 -0.82 0.40 3.20
CA SER A 71 -1.19 1.15 1.99
C SER A 71 -0.53 0.59 0.74
N SER A 72 0.74 0.17 0.84
CA SER A 72 1.47 -0.47 -0.26
C SER A 72 0.83 -1.81 -0.64
N HIS A 73 0.54 -2.64 0.36
CA HIS A 73 -0.14 -3.92 0.17
C HIS A 73 -1.55 -3.72 -0.42
N LYS A 74 -2.32 -2.74 0.07
CA LYS A 74 -3.60 -2.36 -0.53
C LYS A 74 -3.47 -1.99 -2.01
N SER A 75 -2.48 -1.17 -2.36
CA SER A 75 -2.23 -0.77 -3.75
C SER A 75 -1.80 -1.94 -4.63
N ALA A 76 -1.00 -2.86 -4.10
CA ALA A 76 -0.57 -4.06 -4.80
C ALA A 76 -1.75 -4.99 -5.07
N THR A 77 -2.60 -5.24 -4.06
CA THR A 77 -3.83 -6.04 -4.19
C THR A 77 -4.80 -5.41 -5.20
N TYR A 78 -5.00 -4.09 -5.16
CA TYR A 78 -5.80 -3.39 -6.16
C TYR A 78 -5.28 -3.61 -7.59
N SER A 79 -3.97 -3.46 -7.77
CA SER A 79 -3.31 -3.65 -9.07
C SER A 79 -3.41 -5.09 -9.55
N LYS A 80 -3.28 -6.07 -8.64
CA LYS A 80 -3.46 -7.50 -8.93
C LYS A 80 -4.88 -7.79 -9.41
N LEU A 81 -5.90 -7.31 -8.70
CA LEU A 81 -7.30 -7.45 -9.13
C LEU A 81 -7.54 -6.82 -10.51
N ARG A 82 -7.00 -5.63 -10.73
CA ARG A 82 -7.10 -4.94 -12.03
C ARG A 82 -6.42 -5.72 -13.16
N ALA A 83 -5.29 -6.38 -12.87
CA ALA A 83 -4.60 -7.21 -13.84
C ALA A 83 -5.41 -8.48 -14.17
N LEU A 84 -6.03 -9.12 -13.17
CA LEU A 84 -6.83 -10.33 -13.35
C LEU A 84 -8.08 -10.13 -14.22
N ILE A 85 -8.70 -8.94 -14.13
CA ILE A 85 -9.84 -8.59 -14.99
C ILE A 85 -9.43 -8.02 -16.36
N SER A 86 -8.13 -7.81 -16.60
CA SER A 86 -7.62 -7.32 -17.88
C SER A 86 -7.46 -8.45 -18.88
N THR A 87 -7.90 -8.25 -20.13
CA THR A 87 -7.77 -9.21 -21.23
C THR A 87 -6.32 -9.61 -21.51
N GLU A 88 -5.37 -8.71 -21.25
CA GLU A 88 -3.95 -8.91 -21.58
C GLU A 88 -3.27 -9.96 -20.69
N ASN A 89 -3.85 -10.28 -19.53
CA ASN A 89 -3.25 -11.17 -18.53
C ASN A 89 -4.16 -12.31 -18.07
N SER A 90 -5.32 -12.51 -18.72
CA SER A 90 -6.36 -13.36 -18.18
C SER A 90 -6.93 -14.33 -19.19
N SER A 91 -6.94 -15.62 -18.83
CA SER A 91 -7.70 -16.66 -19.51
C SER A 91 -9.05 -16.85 -18.82
N ALA A 92 -10.02 -17.38 -19.56
CA ALA A 92 -11.32 -17.81 -19.02
C ALA A 92 -11.29 -19.21 -18.39
N ASP A 93 -10.10 -19.79 -18.19
CA ASP A 93 -9.99 -21.12 -17.62
C ASP A 93 -10.46 -21.15 -16.17
N LEU A 94 -11.00 -22.29 -15.73
CA LEU A 94 -11.55 -22.46 -14.38
C LEU A 94 -10.58 -22.03 -13.28
N ASP A 95 -9.28 -22.32 -13.43
CA ASP A 95 -8.24 -21.94 -12.47
C ASP A 95 -8.11 -20.41 -12.37
N SER A 96 -8.12 -19.72 -13.51
CA SER A 96 -8.03 -18.26 -13.57
C SER A 96 -9.24 -17.59 -12.94
N LEU A 97 -10.45 -18.10 -13.19
CA LEU A 97 -11.68 -17.60 -12.56
C LEU A 97 -11.65 -17.85 -11.04
N THR A 98 -11.14 -19.01 -10.61
CA THR A 98 -10.96 -19.34 -9.19
C THR A 98 -9.98 -18.38 -8.52
N ILE A 99 -8.84 -18.09 -9.14
CA ILE A 99 -7.87 -17.12 -8.63
C ILE A 99 -8.48 -15.73 -8.48
N THR A 100 -9.30 -15.30 -9.44
CA THR A 100 -10.02 -14.02 -9.36
C THR A 100 -11.02 -14.00 -8.22
N ALA A 101 -11.79 -15.08 -8.05
CA ALA A 101 -12.73 -15.23 -6.96
C ALA A 101 -12.03 -15.15 -5.58
N GLU A 102 -10.99 -15.96 -5.39
CA GLU A 102 -10.22 -16.02 -4.15
C GLU A 102 -9.56 -14.68 -3.84
N THR A 103 -8.87 -14.09 -4.82
CA THR A 103 -8.18 -12.80 -4.64
C THR A 103 -9.18 -11.69 -4.30
N ALA A 104 -10.38 -11.69 -4.90
CA ALA A 104 -11.42 -10.70 -4.58
C ALA A 104 -11.94 -10.87 -3.15
N LEU A 105 -12.24 -12.10 -2.73
CA LEU A 105 -12.74 -12.37 -1.38
C LEU A 105 -11.68 -12.03 -0.31
N GLU A 106 -10.43 -12.42 -0.53
CA GLU A 106 -9.30 -12.06 0.34
C GLU A 106 -9.15 -10.54 0.47
N ALA A 107 -9.22 -9.82 -0.66
CA ALA A 107 -9.11 -8.37 -0.67
C ALA A 107 -10.25 -7.70 0.11
N VAL A 108 -11.49 -8.17 -0.04
CA VAL A 108 -12.64 -7.64 0.70
C VAL A 108 -12.50 -7.92 2.19
N LEU A 109 -12.05 -9.11 2.58
CA LEU A 109 -11.81 -9.47 3.98
C LEU A 109 -10.72 -8.60 4.62
N GLU A 110 -9.66 -8.26 3.87
CA GLU A 110 -8.52 -7.51 4.39
C GLU A 110 -8.73 -5.98 4.37
N PHE A 111 -9.31 -5.46 3.30
CA PHE A 111 -9.37 -4.02 3.02
C PHE A 111 -10.79 -3.44 2.93
N GLY A 112 -11.80 -4.28 2.99
CA GLY A 112 -13.20 -3.91 2.78
C GLY A 112 -13.58 -3.81 1.29
N PRO A 113 -14.88 -3.74 0.98
CA PRO A 113 -15.40 -3.81 -0.38
C PRO A 113 -14.95 -2.66 -1.30
N GLY A 114 -14.58 -1.50 -0.74
CA GLY A 114 -14.04 -0.39 -1.51
C GLY A 114 -12.69 -0.66 -2.21
N ILE A 115 -12.07 -1.83 -2.01
CA ILE A 115 -10.88 -2.27 -2.74
C ILE A 115 -11.19 -2.78 -4.16
N ILE A 116 -12.46 -3.07 -4.45
CA ILE A 116 -12.84 -3.68 -5.73
C ILE A 116 -12.74 -2.63 -6.86
N PRO A 117 -12.00 -2.90 -7.96
CA PRO A 117 -11.72 -1.93 -9.03
C PRO A 117 -12.90 -1.75 -10.00
N ALA A 118 -14.10 -1.43 -9.49
CA ALA A 118 -15.30 -1.28 -10.30
C ALA A 118 -15.44 0.10 -10.99
N ASN A 119 -14.75 1.13 -10.49
CA ASN A 119 -14.77 2.47 -11.08
C ASN A 119 -13.67 2.70 -12.15
N ASP A 120 -12.54 2.00 -12.06
CA ASP A 120 -11.35 2.27 -12.89
C ASP A 120 -11.23 1.30 -14.08
N LEU A 121 -12.36 1.06 -14.74
CA LEU A 121 -12.47 0.18 -15.90
C LEU A 121 -12.22 0.90 -17.23
N ASP A 122 -12.46 2.23 -17.25
CA ASP A 122 -12.24 3.07 -18.42
C ASP A 122 -10.74 3.22 -18.67
N GLY A 123 -10.20 2.44 -19.61
CA GLY A 123 -8.78 2.45 -19.95
C GLY A 123 -8.07 1.11 -19.80
N ILE A 124 -8.80 0.03 -19.48
CA ILE A 124 -8.32 -1.34 -19.65
C ILE A 124 -9.22 -2.11 -20.60
N HIS A 125 -8.63 -3.04 -21.35
CA HIS A 125 -9.39 -4.06 -22.05
C HIS A 125 -9.85 -5.06 -20.99
N VAL A 126 -11.14 -5.12 -20.74
CA VAL A 126 -11.71 -5.95 -19.67
C VAL A 126 -12.12 -7.30 -20.23
N HIS A 127 -11.74 -8.37 -19.55
CA HIS A 127 -12.24 -9.71 -19.83
C HIS A 127 -13.62 -9.90 -19.16
N GLY A 128 -14.65 -10.18 -19.97
CA GLY A 128 -16.05 -10.24 -19.52
C GLY A 128 -16.28 -11.26 -18.41
N GLU A 129 -15.84 -12.51 -18.59
CA GLU A 129 -16.03 -13.58 -17.58
C GLU A 129 -15.31 -13.33 -16.25
N GLN A 130 -14.14 -12.72 -16.30
CA GLN A 130 -13.35 -12.40 -15.11
C GLN A 130 -14.01 -11.27 -14.31
N LEU A 131 -14.47 -10.23 -15.00
CA LEU A 131 -15.26 -9.19 -14.35
C LEU A 131 -16.59 -9.76 -13.81
N ALA A 132 -17.28 -10.61 -14.57
CA ALA A 132 -18.50 -11.28 -14.12
C ALA A 132 -18.27 -12.12 -12.86
N THR A 133 -17.17 -12.86 -12.82
CA THR A 133 -16.78 -13.67 -11.65
C THR A 133 -16.50 -12.79 -10.44
N LEU A 134 -15.70 -11.73 -10.62
CA LEU A 134 -15.41 -10.76 -9.57
C LEU A 134 -16.70 -10.12 -9.02
N LEU A 135 -17.65 -9.73 -9.89
CA LEU A 135 -18.94 -9.20 -9.47
C LEU A 135 -19.77 -10.27 -8.75
N ARG A 136 -19.81 -11.50 -9.26
CA ARG A 136 -20.62 -12.56 -8.64
C ARG A 136 -20.17 -12.87 -7.21
N VAL A 137 -18.87 -12.98 -6.97
CA VAL A 137 -18.36 -13.26 -5.62
C VAL A 137 -18.48 -12.08 -4.66
N THR A 138 -18.62 -10.86 -5.18
CA THR A 138 -18.75 -9.64 -4.36
C THR A 138 -20.15 -9.06 -4.29
N TYR A 139 -21.16 -9.75 -4.83
CA TYR A 139 -22.55 -9.28 -4.95
C TYR A 139 -23.20 -8.87 -3.62
N SER A 140 -22.85 -9.53 -2.52
CA SER A 140 -23.36 -9.20 -1.18
C SER A 140 -22.97 -7.77 -0.76
N TRP A 141 -21.84 -7.25 -1.24
CA TRP A 141 -21.32 -5.91 -0.92
C TRP A 141 -21.58 -4.87 -2.02
N ARG A 142 -22.41 -5.17 -3.02
CA ARG A 142 -22.63 -4.29 -4.19
C ARG A 142 -22.95 -2.81 -3.85
N LYS A 143 -23.64 -2.57 -2.73
CA LYS A 143 -24.00 -1.21 -2.27
C LYS A 143 -22.81 -0.44 -1.69
N GLU A 144 -21.77 -1.14 -1.28
CA GLU A 144 -20.55 -0.58 -0.69
C GLU A 144 -19.40 -0.48 -1.70
N ILE A 145 -19.53 -1.12 -2.86
CA ILE A 145 -18.54 -1.11 -3.93
C ILE A 145 -18.81 0.09 -4.85
N PRO A 146 -17.91 1.10 -4.87
CA PRO A 146 -18.08 2.26 -5.74
C PRO A 146 -17.99 1.84 -7.21
N GLY A 147 -18.97 2.24 -8.03
CA GLY A 147 -18.97 1.92 -9.46
C GLY A 147 -19.63 0.61 -9.84
N TRP A 148 -20.34 -0.04 -8.92
CA TRP A 148 -20.96 -1.33 -9.16
C TRP A 148 -21.79 -1.41 -10.45
N ASP A 149 -22.75 -0.49 -10.61
CA ASP A 149 -23.68 -0.51 -11.76
C ASP A 149 -22.94 -0.25 -13.08
N HIS A 150 -21.91 0.61 -13.04
CA HIS A 150 -21.03 0.85 -14.18
C HIS A 150 -20.28 -0.43 -14.55
N ALA A 151 -19.66 -1.10 -13.58
CA ALA A 151 -18.96 -2.37 -13.80
C ALA A 151 -19.89 -3.47 -14.32
N LEU A 152 -21.12 -3.56 -13.83
CA LEU A 152 -22.11 -4.50 -14.35
C LEU A 152 -22.47 -4.21 -15.82
N GLY A 153 -22.61 -2.93 -16.18
CA GLY A 153 -22.80 -2.51 -17.57
C GLY A 153 -21.62 -2.87 -18.47
N VAL A 154 -20.38 -2.63 -17.99
CA VAL A 154 -19.16 -3.02 -18.70
C VAL A 154 -19.08 -4.54 -18.87
N ALA A 155 -19.37 -5.32 -17.82
CA ALA A 155 -19.37 -6.78 -17.90
C ALA A 155 -20.35 -7.27 -18.96
N LYS A 156 -21.58 -6.73 -18.99
CA LYS A 156 -22.60 -7.07 -19.98
C LYS A 156 -22.12 -6.81 -21.41
N LEU A 157 -21.52 -5.65 -21.64
CA LEU A 157 -20.97 -5.28 -22.95
C LEU A 157 -19.84 -6.24 -23.37
N ARG A 158 -18.87 -6.48 -22.48
CA ARG A 158 -17.69 -7.32 -22.80
C ARG A 158 -18.04 -8.78 -23.01
N LEU A 159 -18.97 -9.34 -22.24
CA LEU A 159 -19.47 -10.70 -22.44
C LEU A 159 -20.10 -10.84 -23.83
N ALA A 160 -20.94 -9.89 -24.23
CA ALA A 160 -21.56 -9.89 -25.55
C ALA A 160 -20.51 -9.77 -26.68
N GLU A 161 -19.50 -8.91 -26.51
CA GLU A 161 -18.36 -8.81 -27.45
C GLU A 161 -17.55 -10.11 -27.57
N GLN A 162 -17.47 -10.88 -26.48
CA GLN A 162 -16.80 -12.18 -26.42
C GLN A 162 -17.68 -13.35 -26.92
N GLY A 163 -18.92 -13.08 -27.36
CA GLY A 163 -19.86 -14.10 -27.83
C GLY A 163 -20.48 -14.96 -26.70
N ILE A 164 -20.41 -14.47 -25.46
CA ILE A 164 -20.95 -15.13 -24.28
C ILE A 164 -22.28 -14.46 -23.93
N ASP A 165 -23.31 -15.26 -23.64
CA ASP A 165 -24.61 -14.74 -23.23
C ASP A 165 -24.52 -14.04 -21.87
N PRO A 166 -24.73 -12.71 -21.79
CA PRO A 166 -24.63 -12.00 -20.53
C PRO A 166 -25.70 -12.40 -19.53
N ASP A 167 -26.88 -12.85 -19.98
CA ASP A 167 -27.98 -13.19 -19.07
C ASP A 167 -27.68 -14.48 -18.30
N ASP A 168 -26.92 -15.40 -18.90
CA ASP A 168 -26.42 -16.62 -18.24
C ASP A 168 -25.23 -16.31 -17.32
N ALA A 169 -24.21 -15.64 -17.85
CA ALA A 169 -22.99 -15.32 -17.11
C ALA A 169 -23.25 -14.38 -15.91
N LEU A 170 -24.21 -13.45 -16.03
CA LEU A 170 -24.58 -12.51 -14.98
C LEU A 170 -25.87 -12.89 -14.23
N TYR A 171 -26.35 -14.12 -14.41
CA TYR A 171 -27.57 -14.60 -13.76
C TYR A 171 -27.59 -14.29 -12.26
N GLY A 172 -28.70 -13.70 -11.78
CA GLY A 172 -28.93 -13.31 -10.39
C GLY A 172 -28.31 -11.97 -9.98
N MET A 173 -27.59 -11.28 -10.88
CA MET A 173 -27.00 -9.96 -10.62
C MET A 173 -27.71 -8.80 -11.34
N ILE A 174 -28.51 -9.12 -12.37
CA ILE A 174 -29.31 -8.19 -13.17
C ILE A 174 -30.75 -8.12 -12.64
#